data_AF-A0A943C682-F1
#
_entry.id   AF-A0A943C682-F1
#
_cell.length_a   1.000
_cell.length_b   1.000
_cell.length_c   1.000
_cell.angle_alpha   90.00
_cell.angle_beta   90.00
_cell.angle_gamma   90.00
#
_symmetry.space_group_name_H-M   'P 1'
#
loop_
_entity.id
_entity.type
_entity.pdbx_description
1 polymer ?
#
loop_
_entity_poly.entity_id
_entity_poly.type
_entity_poly.pdbx_seq_one_letter_code
_entity_poly.pdbx_strand_id
1 'polypeptide(L)'
;MGKSIHQRKECLMKNMEFVGFDDLNGKPGFQMAMQKANGHYYLYATSFRWNGINILDVTDPKNPRKIKWMEGFWADDSIHDGQSTPKIQIADGLLILAHGGTMDVLHGTPKGNTLPYWGGISIWDVETDPENPKLLSKFHCGGGPGVHRFFYNGGDYVYVTGSCEGYAFFILRIAEDVLVDDRGYIYFDTANDGLYIVKCTV
;
A
#
# COMPACT_ATOMS: atom_id res chain seq x y z
N MET A 1 -19.58 -6.76 35.60
CA MET A 1 -19.24 -8.06 34.99
C MET A 1 -19.15 -7.86 33.48
N GLY A 2 -17.94 -7.87 32.93
CA GLY A 2 -17.75 -7.72 31.48
C GLY A 2 -18.33 -8.93 30.76
N LYS A 3 -19.19 -8.72 29.77
CA LYS A 3 -19.62 -9.80 28.88
C LYS A 3 -18.38 -10.38 28.22
N SER A 4 -18.15 -11.67 28.41
CA SER A 4 -17.18 -12.42 27.60
C SER A 4 -17.63 -12.27 26.14
N ILE A 5 -16.89 -11.46 25.38
CA ILE A 5 -17.10 -11.36 23.94
C ILE A 5 -16.51 -12.64 23.38
N HIS A 6 -17.36 -13.63 23.09
CA HIS A 6 -16.93 -14.82 22.38
C HIS A 6 -16.57 -14.42 20.96
N GLN A 7 -15.27 -14.28 20.70
CA GLN A 7 -14.75 -14.08 19.35
C GLN A 7 -15.07 -15.33 18.53
N ARG A 8 -15.70 -15.15 17.36
CA ARG A 8 -15.99 -16.25 16.45
C ARG A 8 -14.68 -16.93 16.04
N LYS A 9 -14.68 -18.26 16.06
CA LYS A 9 -13.54 -19.10 15.64
C LYS A 9 -13.67 -19.59 14.20
N GLU A 10 -14.83 -19.40 13.58
CA GLU A 10 -15.15 -19.87 12.23
C GLU A 10 -15.66 -18.71 11.36
N CYS A 11 -15.39 -18.81 10.07
CA CYS A 11 -15.86 -17.87 9.05
C CYS A 11 -17.39 -17.96 8.90
N LEU A 12 -18.07 -16.81 8.72
CA LEU A 12 -19.46 -16.80 8.31
C LEU A 12 -19.56 -17.01 6.80
N MET A 13 -20.19 -18.10 6.38
CA MET A 13 -20.29 -18.46 4.97
C MET A 13 -21.73 -18.82 4.59
N LYS A 14 -22.14 -18.40 3.39
CA LYS A 14 -23.37 -18.83 2.71
C LYS A 14 -23.05 -18.90 1.22
N ASN A 15 -23.36 -20.03 0.58
CA ASN A 15 -22.98 -20.33 -0.81
C ASN A 15 -21.46 -20.25 -1.05
N MET A 16 -20.67 -20.67 -0.06
CA MET A 16 -19.21 -20.72 -0.11
C MET A 16 -18.72 -21.97 0.62
N GLU A 17 -17.57 -22.49 0.20
CA GLU A 17 -16.87 -23.60 0.84
C GLU A 17 -15.55 -23.09 1.43
N PHE A 18 -15.19 -23.57 2.61
CA PHE A 18 -13.89 -23.30 3.20
C PHE A 18 -12.79 -24.08 2.47
N VAL A 19 -11.78 -23.39 1.95
CA VAL A 19 -10.68 -24.01 1.20
C VAL A 19 -9.38 -24.05 2.01
N GLY A 20 -9.04 -22.96 2.69
CA GLY A 20 -7.79 -22.84 3.43
C GLY A 20 -7.76 -21.57 4.29
N PHE A 21 -6.78 -21.49 5.18
CA PHE A 21 -6.58 -20.36 6.10
C PHE A 21 -5.08 -20.13 6.30
N ASP A 22 -4.68 -18.87 6.31
CA ASP A 22 -3.38 -18.41 6.80
C ASP A 22 -3.62 -17.23 7.75
N ASP A 23 -2.85 -17.17 8.84
CA ASP A 23 -2.98 -16.15 9.87
C ASP A 23 -2.24 -14.84 9.54
N LEU A 24 -1.58 -14.78 8.38
CA LEU A 24 -0.85 -13.64 7.86
C LEU A 24 0.21 -13.13 8.85
N ASN A 25 0.96 -14.06 9.46
CA ASN A 25 1.98 -13.78 10.46
C ASN A 25 1.44 -13.01 11.68
N GLY A 26 0.20 -13.30 12.07
CA GLY A 26 -0.51 -12.59 13.14
C GLY A 26 -0.87 -11.14 12.78
N LYS A 27 -0.79 -10.76 11.50
CA LYS A 27 -1.12 -9.42 10.98
C LYS A 27 -2.32 -9.53 10.04
N PRO A 28 -3.56 -9.49 10.57
CA PRO A 28 -4.78 -9.59 9.76
C PRO A 28 -4.75 -8.71 8.51
N GLY A 29 -5.15 -9.31 7.38
CA GLY A 29 -5.22 -8.63 6.10
C GLY A 29 -6.29 -7.53 6.09
N PHE A 30 -6.03 -6.43 5.39
CA PHE A 30 -6.98 -5.33 5.22
C PHE A 30 -7.39 -5.15 3.76
N GLN A 31 -6.45 -4.80 2.89
CA GLN A 31 -6.63 -4.88 1.43
C GLN A 31 -5.65 -5.87 0.84
N MET A 32 -6.03 -6.42 -0.32
CA MET A 32 -5.25 -7.44 -1.00
C MET A 32 -5.23 -7.17 -2.49
N ALA A 33 -4.12 -7.51 -3.13
CA ALA A 33 -3.96 -7.52 -4.58
C ALA A 33 -3.24 -8.81 -5.00
N MET A 34 -3.42 -9.22 -6.25
CA MET A 34 -2.87 -10.46 -6.77
C MET A 34 -2.06 -10.20 -8.04
N GLN A 35 -0.89 -10.84 -8.15
CA GLN A 35 -0.10 -10.92 -9.36
C GLN A 35 -0.05 -12.38 -9.82
N LYS A 36 -0.31 -12.63 -11.09
CA LYS A 36 -0.05 -13.94 -11.71
C LYS A 36 1.25 -13.84 -12.50
N ALA A 37 2.24 -14.67 -12.15
CA ALA A 37 3.54 -14.68 -12.81
C ALA A 37 4.13 -16.10 -12.74
N ASN A 38 4.82 -16.51 -13.81
CA ASN A 38 5.51 -17.81 -13.86
C ASN A 38 4.63 -19.04 -13.55
N GLY A 39 3.33 -18.97 -13.80
CA GLY A 39 2.37 -20.03 -13.47
C GLY A 39 1.87 -20.04 -12.03
N HIS A 40 2.33 -19.11 -11.20
CA HIS A 40 1.95 -18.96 -9.80
C HIS A 40 0.96 -17.80 -9.59
N TYR A 41 0.21 -17.86 -8.49
CA TYR A 41 -0.66 -16.80 -8.00
C TYR A 41 -0.07 -16.21 -6.72
N TYR A 42 0.46 -15.00 -6.79
CA TYR A 42 1.04 -14.29 -5.65
C TYR A 42 0.02 -13.32 -5.07
N LEU A 43 -0.27 -13.46 -3.77
CA LEU A 43 -1.16 -12.59 -3.01
C LEU A 43 -0.33 -11.63 -2.15
N TYR A 44 -0.62 -10.34 -2.26
CA TYR A 44 -0.03 -9.27 -1.46
C TYR A 44 -1.13 -8.69 -0.58
N ALA A 45 -0.96 -8.77 0.74
CA ALA A 45 -1.97 -8.34 1.71
C ALA A 45 -1.40 -7.26 2.63
N THR A 46 -1.99 -6.06 2.59
CA THR A 46 -1.71 -5.02 3.57
C THR A 46 -2.29 -5.39 4.92
N SER A 47 -1.81 -4.73 5.97
CA SER A 47 -2.46 -4.78 7.27
C SER A 47 -2.90 -3.40 7.73
N PHE A 48 -4.02 -3.33 8.43
CA PHE A 48 -4.56 -2.05 8.91
C PHE A 48 -3.71 -1.46 10.05
N ARG A 49 -3.19 -2.32 10.93
CA ARG A 49 -2.45 -1.89 12.14
C ARG A 49 -0.93 -1.93 11.99
N TRP A 50 -0.41 -2.69 11.03
CA TRP A 50 1.03 -2.85 10.82
C TRP A 50 1.46 -2.23 9.50
N ASN A 51 2.64 -1.61 9.50
CA ASN A 51 3.24 -0.97 8.34
C ASN A 51 4.00 -2.00 7.49
N GLY A 52 3.43 -2.37 6.34
CA GLY A 52 3.98 -3.38 5.44
C GLY A 52 2.92 -4.27 4.81
N ILE A 53 3.40 -5.31 4.12
CA ILE A 53 2.57 -6.29 3.42
C ILE A 53 3.03 -7.73 3.68
N ASN A 54 2.08 -8.64 3.77
CA ASN A 54 2.35 -10.07 3.65
C ASN A 54 2.38 -10.46 2.17
N ILE A 55 3.34 -11.30 1.79
CA ILE A 55 3.49 -11.88 0.46
C ILE A 55 3.32 -13.39 0.59
N LEU A 56 2.42 -13.96 -0.20
CA LEU A 56 2.11 -15.40 -0.19
C LEU A 56 2.00 -15.91 -1.62
N ASP A 57 2.43 -17.14 -1.84
CA ASP A 57 2.07 -17.91 -3.03
C ASP A 57 0.83 -18.74 -2.69
N VAL A 58 -0.29 -18.41 -3.34
CA VAL A 58 -1.61 -19.03 -3.16
C VAL A 58 -1.99 -19.91 -4.35
N THR A 59 -1.01 -20.40 -5.10
CA THR A 59 -1.22 -21.32 -6.23
C THR A 59 -1.95 -22.60 -5.79
N ASP A 60 -1.60 -23.13 -4.63
CA ASP A 60 -2.45 -24.08 -3.89
C ASP A 60 -3.19 -23.33 -2.76
N PRO A 61 -4.46 -22.95 -2.96
CA PRO A 61 -5.22 -22.22 -1.95
C PRO A 61 -5.56 -23.06 -0.71
N LYS A 62 -5.37 -24.38 -0.73
CA LYS A 62 -5.52 -25.25 0.46
C LYS A 62 -4.31 -25.17 1.37
N ASN A 63 -3.13 -24.91 0.80
CA ASN A 63 -1.86 -24.79 1.51
C ASN A 63 -1.09 -23.54 1.05
N PRO A 64 -1.55 -22.32 1.38
CA PRO A 64 -0.83 -21.09 1.05
C PRO A 64 0.62 -21.14 1.54
N ARG A 65 1.57 -20.88 0.65
CA ARG A 65 2.98 -20.79 1.02
C ARG A 65 3.30 -19.35 1.40
N LYS A 66 3.54 -19.13 2.70
CA LYS A 66 4.06 -17.85 3.19
C LYS A 66 5.44 -17.59 2.61
N ILE A 67 5.59 -16.49 1.86
CA ILE A 67 6.88 -16.05 1.33
C ILE A 67 7.57 -15.17 2.37
N LYS A 68 6.99 -13.99 2.69
CA LYS A 68 7.55 -13.09 3.70
C LYS A 68 6.57 -12.01 4.15
N TRP A 69 6.91 -11.39 5.28
CA TRP A 69 6.45 -10.05 5.63
C TRP A 69 7.46 -9.04 5.06
N MET A 70 7.00 -8.14 4.19
CA MET A 70 7.79 -7.01 3.71
C MET A 70 7.39 -5.78 4.50
N GLU A 71 8.28 -5.33 5.38
CA GLU A 71 8.06 -4.14 6.19
C GLU A 71 7.97 -2.89 5.31
N GLY A 72 7.04 -1.99 5.66
CA GLY A 72 6.89 -0.71 4.99
C GLY A 72 7.97 0.29 5.39
N PHE A 73 8.09 1.39 4.64
CA PHE A 73 9.02 2.46 5.00
C PHE A 73 8.60 3.12 6.29
N TRP A 74 9.54 3.47 7.16
CA TRP A 74 9.29 4.35 8.29
C TRP A 74 9.74 5.77 7.97
N ALA A 75 9.04 6.76 8.52
CA ALA A 75 9.46 8.15 8.36
C ALA A 75 10.70 8.47 9.21
N ASP A 76 10.91 7.70 10.28
CA ASP A 76 12.07 7.74 11.17
C ASP A 76 12.37 6.31 11.58
N ASP A 77 13.59 5.82 11.30
CA ASP A 77 14.01 4.44 11.59
C ASP A 77 14.07 4.14 13.11
N SER A 78 14.03 5.16 13.96
CA SER A 78 13.91 5.00 15.41
C SER A 78 12.46 4.91 15.90
N ILE A 79 11.47 5.19 15.03
CA ILE A 79 10.05 5.25 15.36
C ILE A 79 9.25 4.31 14.46
N HIS A 80 8.99 3.10 14.96
CA HIS A 80 8.15 2.09 14.29
C HIS A 80 6.66 2.20 14.66
N ASP A 81 6.13 3.42 14.67
CA ASP A 81 4.71 3.74 14.83
C ASP A 81 4.38 5.03 14.06
N GLY A 82 3.10 5.35 13.86
CA GLY A 82 2.69 6.57 13.17
C GLY A 82 2.53 6.44 11.65
N GLN A 83 3.18 5.46 11.03
CA GLN A 83 3.09 5.17 9.59
C GLN A 83 2.16 3.98 9.30
N SER A 84 1.43 4.05 8.19
CA SER A 84 0.62 2.94 7.69
C SER A 84 0.73 2.78 6.18
N THR A 85 0.49 1.54 5.71
CA THR A 85 0.35 1.21 4.28
C THR A 85 -0.96 0.46 3.99
N PRO A 86 -2.13 1.11 4.11
CA PRO A 86 -3.39 0.40 4.20
C PRO A 86 -3.92 -0.10 2.86
N LYS A 87 -3.48 0.46 1.72
CA LYS A 87 -4.15 0.22 0.43
C LYS A 87 -3.19 -0.22 -0.63
N ILE A 88 -3.65 -1.16 -1.45
CA ILE A 88 -2.83 -1.85 -2.45
C ILE A 88 -3.68 -2.16 -3.70
N GLN A 89 -3.10 -1.99 -4.88
CA GLN A 89 -3.63 -2.54 -6.14
C GLN A 89 -2.47 -2.97 -7.03
N ILE A 90 -2.74 -3.92 -7.94
CA ILE A 90 -1.76 -4.46 -8.89
C ILE A 90 -2.39 -4.49 -10.28
N ALA A 91 -1.64 -4.04 -11.28
CA ALA A 91 -1.92 -4.23 -12.70
C ALA A 91 -0.64 -4.01 -13.53
N ASP A 92 -0.54 -4.65 -14.70
CA ASP A 92 0.62 -4.56 -15.60
C ASP A 92 1.98 -4.77 -14.90
N GLY A 93 2.04 -5.74 -13.97
CA GLY A 93 3.27 -6.03 -13.24
C GLY A 93 3.67 -4.99 -12.19
N LEU A 94 2.86 -3.95 -11.99
CA LEU A 94 3.11 -2.89 -11.04
C LEU A 94 2.19 -3.00 -9.82
N LEU A 95 2.79 -2.97 -8.64
CA LEU A 95 2.10 -2.86 -7.36
C LEU A 95 2.14 -1.40 -6.90
N ILE A 96 0.97 -0.83 -6.66
CA ILE A 96 0.80 0.49 -6.08
C ILE A 96 0.40 0.33 -4.63
N LEU A 97 1.14 0.97 -3.72
CA LEU A 97 0.91 0.93 -2.28
C LEU A 97 0.70 2.35 -1.75
N ALA A 98 -0.41 2.59 -1.04
CA ALA A 98 -0.66 3.87 -0.38
C ALA A 98 0.05 3.95 0.97
N HIS A 99 0.47 5.16 1.32
CA HIS A 99 1.15 5.52 2.55
C HIS A 99 0.47 6.72 3.20
N GLY A 100 0.44 6.73 4.53
CA GLY A 100 -0.10 7.84 5.30
C GLY A 100 -0.01 7.65 6.80
N GLY A 101 -0.31 8.72 7.51
CA GLY A 101 -0.30 8.74 8.97
C GLY A 101 -1.39 7.87 9.57
N THR A 102 -1.08 7.18 10.64
CA THR A 102 -2.09 6.52 11.47
C THR A 102 -2.87 7.57 12.27
N MET A 103 -4.10 7.20 12.64
CA MET A 103 -5.01 8.04 13.43
C MET A 103 -5.26 7.44 14.81
N ASP A 104 -5.24 8.26 15.86
CA ASP A 104 -5.47 7.87 17.25
C ASP A 104 -6.79 7.10 17.45
N VAL A 105 -7.88 7.56 16.84
CA VAL A 105 -9.21 6.94 16.93
C VAL A 105 -9.35 5.61 16.19
N LEU A 106 -8.47 5.32 15.22
CA LEU A 106 -8.52 4.09 14.42
C LEU A 106 -7.44 3.07 14.80
N HIS A 107 -6.27 3.58 15.20
CA HIS A 107 -5.07 2.78 15.41
C HIS A 107 -4.63 2.80 16.87
N GLY A 108 -5.12 3.73 17.70
CA GLY A 108 -4.65 3.87 19.08
C GLY A 108 -3.25 4.47 19.18
N THR A 109 -2.82 5.23 18.16
CA THR A 109 -1.61 6.04 18.22
C THR A 109 -1.78 7.24 19.15
N PRO A 110 -0.68 7.93 19.54
CA PRO A 110 -0.75 9.07 20.45
C PRO A 110 -1.77 10.11 20.01
N LYS A 111 -2.51 10.64 21.00
CA LYS A 111 -3.59 11.61 20.77
C LYS A 111 -3.10 12.80 19.96
N GLY A 112 -3.92 13.21 18.99
CA GLY A 112 -3.59 14.35 18.12
C GLY A 112 -2.68 13.99 16.94
N ASN A 113 -2.46 12.69 16.67
CA ASN A 113 -1.74 12.19 15.49
C ASN A 113 -0.34 12.82 15.35
N THR A 114 0.41 12.85 16.44
CA THR A 114 1.69 13.60 16.56
C THR A 114 2.91 12.84 16.04
N LEU A 115 2.76 11.57 15.66
CA LEU A 115 3.87 10.75 15.19
C LEU A 115 4.25 11.11 13.74
N PRO A 116 5.54 11.02 13.37
CA PRO A 116 5.97 11.30 12.02
C PRO A 116 5.46 10.24 11.04
N TYR A 117 5.20 10.67 9.81
CA TYR A 117 4.84 9.79 8.71
C TYR A 117 5.21 10.43 7.37
N TRP A 118 5.33 9.60 6.36
CA TRP A 118 5.38 9.98 4.96
C TRP A 118 4.04 9.62 4.29
N GLY A 119 3.45 10.59 3.58
CA GLY A 119 2.21 10.42 2.83
C GLY A 119 2.47 10.33 1.33
N GLY A 120 1.82 9.39 0.64
CA GLY A 120 1.99 9.22 -0.80
C GLY A 120 1.62 7.84 -1.31
N ILE A 121 2.00 7.54 -2.55
CA ILE A 121 2.01 6.17 -3.08
C ILE A 121 3.44 5.74 -3.42
N SER A 122 3.73 4.45 -3.30
CA SER A 122 4.96 3.85 -3.84
C SER A 122 4.61 2.83 -4.92
N ILE A 123 5.43 2.79 -5.96
CA ILE A 123 5.26 1.95 -7.15
C ILE A 123 6.36 0.88 -7.12
N TRP A 124 5.98 -0.38 -7.27
CA TRP A 124 6.90 -1.52 -7.19
C TRP A 124 6.74 -2.42 -8.41
N ASP A 125 7.84 -2.93 -8.92
CA ASP A 125 7.86 -4.05 -9.86
C ASP A 125 7.58 -5.35 -9.08
N VAL A 126 6.55 -6.06 -9.52
CA VAL A 126 6.18 -7.40 -9.05
C VAL A 126 6.11 -8.42 -10.20
N GLU A 127 6.51 -8.04 -11.42
CA GLU A 127 6.57 -8.95 -12.57
C GLU A 127 7.87 -9.72 -12.60
N THR A 128 9.01 -9.05 -12.38
CA THR A 128 10.35 -9.65 -12.52
C THR A 128 10.61 -10.70 -11.44
N ASP A 129 10.34 -10.34 -10.18
CA ASP A 129 10.45 -11.23 -9.02
C ASP A 129 9.28 -10.95 -8.05
N PRO A 130 8.15 -11.66 -8.21
CA PRO A 130 6.98 -11.48 -7.37
C PRO A 130 7.24 -11.73 -5.87
N GLU A 131 8.22 -12.57 -5.54
CA GLU A 131 8.58 -12.87 -4.14
C GLU A 131 9.43 -11.75 -3.52
N ASN A 132 10.09 -10.94 -4.36
CA ASN A 132 10.92 -9.82 -3.94
C ASN A 132 10.58 -8.53 -4.70
N PRO A 133 9.44 -7.87 -4.38
CA PRO A 133 9.04 -6.63 -5.02
C PRO A 133 10.15 -5.58 -5.00
N LYS A 134 10.41 -4.97 -6.14
CA LYS A 134 11.46 -3.95 -6.29
C LYS A 134 10.82 -2.56 -6.35
N LEU A 135 11.21 -1.68 -5.43
CA LEU A 135 10.74 -0.29 -5.45
C LEU A 135 11.23 0.39 -6.73
N LEU A 136 10.31 1.01 -7.47
CA LEU A 136 10.60 1.80 -8.66
C LEU A 136 10.54 3.30 -8.37
N SER A 137 9.47 3.76 -7.71
CA SER A 137 9.25 5.19 -7.49
C SER A 137 8.32 5.46 -6.31
N LYS A 138 8.28 6.73 -5.89
CA LYS A 138 7.37 7.27 -4.88
C LYS A 138 6.76 8.57 -5.38
N PHE A 139 5.46 8.74 -5.16
CA PHE A 139 4.74 9.98 -5.43
C PHE A 139 4.20 10.55 -4.13
N HIS A 140 4.75 11.69 -3.72
CA HIS A 140 4.45 12.30 -2.43
C HIS A 140 3.09 13.00 -2.43
N CYS A 141 2.32 12.84 -1.34
CA CYS A 141 1.05 13.52 -1.07
C CYS A 141 1.12 14.17 0.32
N GLY A 142 1.76 15.34 0.40
CA GLY A 142 1.95 16.12 1.64
C GLY A 142 0.74 17.01 1.99
N GLY A 143 0.84 17.79 3.07
CA GLY A 143 -0.19 18.74 3.48
C GLY A 143 -1.38 18.16 4.26
N GLY A 144 -1.34 16.87 4.60
CA GLY A 144 -2.42 16.17 5.28
C GLY A 144 -2.07 14.70 5.51
N PRO A 145 -3.04 13.84 5.83
CA PRO A 145 -2.82 12.45 6.27
C PRO A 145 -2.28 11.49 5.19
N GLY A 146 -1.80 11.99 4.05
CA GLY A 146 -1.30 11.18 2.93
C GLY A 146 -2.41 10.80 1.96
N VAL A 147 -2.53 9.51 1.66
CA VAL A 147 -3.46 8.98 0.65
C VAL A 147 -4.69 8.33 1.29
N HIS A 148 -5.88 8.78 0.87
CA HIS A 148 -7.14 8.18 1.31
C HIS A 148 -7.52 6.96 0.49
N ARG A 149 -7.49 7.02 -0.84
CA ARG A 149 -7.75 5.93 -1.78
C ARG A 149 -7.00 6.19 -3.09
N PHE A 150 -6.85 5.17 -3.91
CA PHE A 150 -6.42 5.33 -5.28
C PHE A 150 -7.05 4.25 -6.17
N PHE A 151 -6.95 4.45 -7.48
CA PHE A 151 -7.34 3.48 -8.49
C PHE A 151 -6.25 3.36 -9.57
N TYR A 152 -5.86 2.13 -9.86
CA TYR A 152 -4.92 1.72 -10.88
C TYR A 152 -5.34 0.34 -11.40
N ASN A 153 -5.48 0.24 -12.72
CA ASN A 153 -5.89 -0.99 -13.40
C ASN A 153 -5.06 -1.25 -14.67
N GLY A 154 -3.86 -0.68 -14.73
CA GLY A 154 -2.95 -0.77 -15.86
C GLY A 154 -2.88 0.53 -16.66
N GLY A 155 -1.95 0.58 -17.60
CA GLY A 155 -1.63 1.76 -18.39
C GLY A 155 -0.88 2.84 -17.60
N ASP A 156 -0.94 4.07 -18.11
CA ASP A 156 0.00 5.13 -17.69
C ASP A 156 -0.46 5.90 -16.45
N TYR A 157 -1.73 5.75 -16.03
CA TYR A 157 -2.37 6.62 -15.04
C TYR A 157 -2.70 5.92 -13.73
N VAL A 158 -2.34 6.57 -12.61
CA VAL A 158 -2.85 6.25 -11.27
C VAL A 158 -3.67 7.43 -10.75
N TYR A 159 -4.93 7.16 -10.40
CA TYR A 159 -5.83 8.16 -9.83
C TYR A 159 -5.73 8.12 -8.31
N VAL A 160 -5.16 9.15 -7.69
CA VAL A 160 -4.88 9.20 -6.26
C VAL A 160 -5.77 10.24 -5.59
N THR A 161 -6.55 9.84 -4.60
CA THR A 161 -7.19 10.79 -3.67
C THR A 161 -6.23 11.04 -2.51
N GLY A 162 -5.43 12.10 -2.65
CA GLY A 162 -4.29 12.41 -1.79
C GLY A 162 -4.37 13.81 -1.20
N SER A 163 -3.60 14.02 -0.14
CA SER A 163 -3.38 15.34 0.42
C SER A 163 -2.49 16.18 -0.50
N CYS A 164 -2.66 17.50 -0.45
CA CYS A 164 -1.81 18.49 -1.11
C CYS A 164 -1.55 19.67 -0.16
N GLU A 165 -0.33 20.17 -0.13
CA GLU A 165 0.04 21.32 0.69
C GLU A 165 -0.78 22.56 0.33
N GLY A 166 -1.28 23.26 1.34
CA GLY A 166 -2.15 24.44 1.15
C GLY A 166 -3.62 24.13 0.89
N TYR A 167 -4.00 22.86 0.73
CA TYR A 167 -5.40 22.44 0.55
C TYR A 167 -5.93 21.68 1.77
N ALA A 168 -7.21 21.85 2.06
CA ALA A 168 -7.89 21.09 3.10
C ALA A 168 -8.39 19.74 2.56
N PHE A 169 -8.25 18.69 3.36
CA PHE A 169 -8.71 17.32 3.07
C PHE A 169 -8.03 16.69 1.84
N PHE A 170 -8.72 15.76 1.17
CA PHE A 170 -8.19 15.03 0.03
C PHE A 170 -8.70 15.64 -1.27
N ILE A 171 -7.80 15.78 -2.23
CA ILE A 171 -8.11 16.16 -3.62
C ILE A 171 -7.81 14.99 -4.55
N LEU A 172 -8.47 14.94 -5.70
CA LEU A 172 -8.07 14.03 -6.77
C LEU A 172 -6.74 14.54 -7.34
N ARG A 173 -5.77 13.65 -7.47
CA ARG A 173 -4.47 13.88 -8.09
C ARG A 173 -4.27 12.79 -9.13
N ILE A 174 -3.85 13.19 -10.31
CA ILE A 174 -3.54 12.30 -11.43
C ILE A 174 -2.09 12.60 -11.77
N ALA A 175 -1.24 11.58 -11.80
CA ALA A 175 0.07 11.68 -12.44
C ALA A 175 -0.12 11.17 -13.87
N GLU A 176 0.20 12.00 -14.87
CA GLU A 176 -0.18 11.73 -16.27
C GLU A 176 0.97 11.20 -17.13
N ASP A 177 2.02 12.00 -17.33
CA ASP A 177 3.17 11.66 -18.16
C ASP A 177 4.43 11.58 -17.28
N VAL A 178 5.28 10.57 -17.48
CA VAL A 178 6.59 10.48 -16.81
C VAL A 178 7.69 10.30 -17.86
N LEU A 179 8.60 11.27 -17.98
CA LEU A 179 9.75 11.23 -18.87
C LEU A 179 11.04 11.32 -18.05
N VAL A 180 12.04 10.50 -18.39
CA VAL A 180 13.39 10.56 -17.80
C VAL A 180 14.39 10.89 -18.90
N ASP A 181 15.17 11.96 -18.72
CA ASP A 181 16.21 12.34 -19.68
C ASP A 181 17.59 11.73 -19.34
N ASP A 182 18.53 11.86 -20.28
CA ASP A 182 19.91 11.36 -20.16
C ASP A 182 20.76 12.11 -19.11
N ARG A 183 20.24 13.22 -18.57
CA ARG A 183 20.86 13.99 -17.49
C ARG A 183 20.33 13.58 -16.10
N GLY A 184 19.40 12.62 -16.05
CA GLY A 184 18.79 12.10 -14.83
C GLY A 184 17.69 12.99 -14.25
N TYR A 185 17.11 13.90 -15.05
CA TYR A 185 15.91 14.63 -14.68
C TYR A 185 14.66 13.82 -15.04
N ILE A 186 13.73 13.78 -14.09
CA ILE A 186 12.42 13.17 -14.20
C ILE A 186 11.42 14.31 -14.35
N TYR A 187 10.67 14.28 -15.43
CA TYR A 187 9.59 15.18 -15.75
C TYR A 187 8.29 14.43 -15.49
N PHE A 188 7.40 15.01 -14.70
CA PHE A 188 6.05 14.47 -14.62
C PHE A 188 5.03 15.58 -14.49
N ASP A 189 3.93 15.48 -15.21
CA ASP A 189 2.82 16.39 -15.07
C ASP A 189 1.72 15.81 -14.18
N THR A 190 0.97 16.72 -13.60
CA THR A 190 -0.26 16.37 -12.90
C THR A 190 -1.40 17.18 -13.49
N ALA A 191 -2.55 16.52 -13.68
CA ALA A 191 -3.74 17.14 -14.26
C ALA A 191 -4.22 18.40 -13.50
N ASN A 192 -3.81 18.56 -12.24
CA ASN A 192 -4.28 19.64 -11.36
C ASN A 192 -3.21 20.64 -10.91
N ASP A 193 -1.92 20.27 -10.98
CA ASP A 193 -0.84 21.10 -10.41
C ASP A 193 0.24 21.50 -11.44
N GLY A 194 0.23 20.92 -12.66
CA GLY A 194 1.12 21.28 -13.77
C GLY A 194 2.36 20.37 -13.89
N LEU A 195 3.42 20.87 -14.52
CA LEU A 195 4.65 20.11 -14.81
C LEU A 195 5.68 20.23 -13.67
N TYR A 196 6.11 19.08 -13.15
CA TYR A 196 7.21 18.96 -12.19
C TYR A 196 8.48 18.48 -12.89
N ILE A 197 9.62 19.05 -12.47
CA ILE A 197 10.95 18.68 -12.93
C ILE A 197 11.78 18.36 -11.69
N VAL A 198 12.08 17.09 -11.48
CA VAL A 198 12.86 16.62 -10.33
C VAL A 198 14.11 15.89 -10.82
N LYS A 199 15.12 15.75 -9.97
CA LYS A 199 16.33 14.98 -10.29
C LYS A 199 16.40 13.78 -9.35
N CYS A 200 16.71 12.60 -9.89
CA CYS A 200 16.95 11.42 -9.06
C CYS A 200 18.14 11.68 -8.12
N THR A 201 17.97 11.49 -6.81
CA THR A 201 19.01 11.74 -5.80
C THR A 201 19.62 10.45 -5.22
N VAL A 202 19.26 9.29 -5.78
CA VAL A 202 19.79 7.99 -5.39
C VAL A 202 20.81 7.48 -6.39
#